data_AF-A0A521EJP1-F1
#
_entry.id   AF-A0A521EJP1-F1
#
_cell.length_a   1.000
_cell.length_b   1.000
_cell.length_c   1.000
_cell.angle_alpha   90.00
_cell.angle_beta   90.00
_cell.angle_gamma   90.00
#
_symmetry.space_group_name_H-M   'P 1'
#
loop_
_entity.id
_entity.type
_entity.pdbx_description
1 polymer ?
#
loop_
_entity_poly.entity_id
_entity_poly.type
_entity_poly.pdbx_seq_one_letter_code
_entity_poly.pdbx_strand_id
1 'polypeptide(L)'
;MITLKSAAEDENNQINKDEFNEITKIMYDSITTNGDYTDEAFISKKEILISSFATFIEQYLKLHFTGSKEKKLQLIKFISKLNRQKELLELLTDETNLNDIHKAGKRLGRKSQSVFAKK
;
A
#
# COMPACT_ATOMS: atom_id res chain seq x y z
N MET A 1 25.97 -10.12 -25.99
CA MET A 1 26.35 -8.99 -25.12
C MET A 1 25.52 -7.80 -25.57
N ILE A 2 24.40 -7.53 -24.91
CA ILE A 2 23.51 -6.42 -25.29
C ILE A 2 24.06 -5.17 -24.61
N THR A 3 24.78 -4.36 -25.39
CA THR A 3 25.20 -3.03 -24.97
C THR A 3 23.96 -2.14 -25.03
N LEU A 4 23.32 -1.89 -23.88
CA LEU A 4 22.35 -0.81 -23.75
C LEU A 4 23.11 0.49 -24.04
N LYS A 5 22.93 1.04 -25.26
CA LYS A 5 23.29 2.43 -25.53
C LYS A 5 22.60 3.26 -24.44
N SER A 6 23.39 3.96 -23.65
CA SER A 6 22.90 4.97 -22.71
C SER A 6 21.92 5.85 -23.47
N ALA A 7 20.65 5.82 -23.07
CA ALA A 7 19.71 6.84 -23.46
C ALA A 7 20.36 8.16 -23.08
N ALA A 8 20.79 8.93 -24.09
CA ALA A 8 21.27 10.27 -23.88
C ALA A 8 20.18 11.00 -23.10
N GLU A 9 20.53 11.43 -21.90
CA GLU A 9 19.66 12.06 -20.93
C GLU A 9 19.08 13.32 -21.57
N ASP A 10 17.81 13.27 -21.94
CA ASP A 10 17.00 14.47 -22.04
C ASP A 10 16.93 14.99 -20.59
N GLU A 11 17.82 15.92 -20.21
CA GLU A 11 17.90 16.47 -18.85
C GLU A 11 16.53 17.00 -18.37
N ASN A 12 15.66 17.38 -19.33
CA ASN A 12 14.29 17.81 -19.11
C ASN A 12 13.30 16.69 -18.70
N ASN A 13 13.68 15.41 -18.79
CA ASN A 13 12.83 14.27 -18.45
C ASN A 13 13.27 13.57 -17.15
N GLN A 14 14.21 14.17 -16.41
CA GLN A 14 14.57 13.70 -15.08
C GLN A 14 13.54 14.19 -14.05
N ILE A 15 12.99 13.25 -13.26
CA ILE A 15 12.14 13.60 -12.12
C ILE A 15 13.00 14.32 -11.10
N ASN A 16 12.75 15.61 -10.91
CA ASN A 16 13.48 16.37 -9.91
C ASN A 16 12.89 16.15 -8.51
N LYS A 17 13.64 16.60 -7.50
CA LYS A 17 13.29 16.38 -6.09
C LYS A 17 11.97 17.07 -5.72
N ASP A 18 11.69 18.23 -6.28
CA ASP A 18 10.51 19.03 -5.92
C ASP A 18 9.24 18.41 -6.52
N GLU A 19 9.31 17.99 -7.79
CA GLU A 19 8.27 17.19 -8.44
C GLU A 19 7.96 15.91 -7.64
N PHE A 20 9.01 15.21 -7.22
CA PHE A 20 8.85 13.99 -6.41
C PHE A 20 8.19 14.28 -5.06
N ASN A 21 8.59 15.36 -4.38
CA ASN A 21 8.01 15.75 -3.09
C ASN A 21 6.53 16.14 -3.22
N GLU A 22 6.19 16.89 -4.26
CA GLU A 22 4.81 17.30 -4.54
C GLU A 22 3.93 16.08 -4.80
N ILE A 23 4.38 15.16 -5.66
CA ILE A 23 3.66 13.92 -5.94
C ILE A 23 3.54 13.06 -4.68
N THR A 24 4.57 13.00 -3.83
CA THR A 24 4.49 12.28 -2.55
C THR A 24 3.46 12.87 -1.61
N LYS A 25 3.32 14.20 -1.58
CA LYS A 25 2.28 14.88 -0.80
C LYS A 25 0.88 14.56 -1.33
N ILE A 26 0.69 14.63 -2.65
CA ILE A 26 -0.59 14.26 -3.30
C ILE A 26 -0.95 12.81 -2.97
N MET A 27 0.01 11.89 -3.03
CA MET A 27 -0.19 10.49 -2.66
C MET A 27 -0.59 10.34 -1.18
N TYR A 28 0.07 11.07 -0.29
CA TYR A 28 -0.28 11.08 1.13
C TYR A 28 -1.72 11.55 1.35
N ASP A 29 -2.09 12.71 0.79
CA ASP A 29 -3.43 13.29 0.94
C ASP A 29 -4.51 12.34 0.38
N SER A 30 -4.23 11.68 -0.74
CA SER A 30 -5.15 10.73 -1.38
C SER A 30 -5.40 9.47 -0.54
N ILE A 31 -4.38 9.02 0.21
CA ILE A 31 -4.46 7.82 1.06
C ILE A 31 -5.05 8.16 2.43
N THR A 32 -4.83 9.37 2.96
CA THR A 32 -5.36 9.76 4.27
C THR A 32 -6.89 9.69 4.31
N THR A 33 -7.40 9.07 5.36
CA THR A 33 -8.84 8.91 5.60
C THR A 33 -9.33 10.09 6.44
N ASN A 34 -9.63 11.21 5.78
CA ASN A 34 -10.33 12.34 6.39
C ASN A 34 -11.66 12.51 5.66
N GLY A 35 -12.79 12.26 6.32
CA GLY A 35 -14.13 12.52 5.81
C GLY A 35 -15.09 11.33 5.85
N ASP A 36 -16.38 11.65 5.79
CA ASP A 36 -17.46 10.69 5.63
C ASP A 36 -17.56 10.29 4.16
N TYR A 37 -17.25 9.03 3.84
CA TYR A 37 -17.30 8.50 2.48
C TYR A 37 -18.66 7.84 2.24
N THR A 38 -19.49 8.44 1.39
CA THR A 38 -20.84 7.91 1.08
C THR A 38 -20.96 7.31 -0.32
N ASP A 39 -19.96 7.50 -1.18
CA ASP A 39 -19.97 6.98 -2.56
C ASP A 39 -19.12 5.71 -2.67
N GLU A 40 -19.78 4.58 -2.98
CA GLU A 40 -19.15 3.28 -3.18
C GLU A 40 -18.07 3.31 -4.28
N ALA A 41 -18.30 4.07 -5.37
CA ALA A 41 -17.32 4.20 -6.44
C ALA A 41 -16.06 4.93 -5.99
N PHE A 42 -16.21 5.92 -5.09
CA PHE A 42 -15.09 6.60 -4.46
C PHE A 42 -14.33 5.67 -3.52
N ILE A 43 -15.05 4.89 -2.69
CA ILE A 43 -14.44 3.94 -1.75
C ILE A 43 -13.62 2.89 -2.50
N SER A 44 -14.19 2.28 -3.56
CA SER A 44 -13.50 1.28 -4.38
C SER A 44 -12.21 1.82 -5.00
N LYS A 45 -12.23 3.04 -5.56
CA LYS A 45 -11.02 3.70 -6.09
C LYS A 45 -9.96 3.91 -5.02
N LYS A 46 -10.38 4.27 -3.80
CA LYS A 46 -9.47 4.48 -2.67
C LYS A 46 -8.83 3.17 -2.21
N GLU A 47 -9.57 2.07 -2.17
CA GLU A 47 -9.02 0.74 -1.88
C GLU A 47 -7.98 0.30 -2.91
N ILE A 48 -8.24 0.52 -4.20
CA ILE A 48 -7.29 0.22 -5.28
C ILE A 48 -6.00 1.02 -5.08
N LEU A 49 -6.10 2.30 -4.74
CA LEU A 49 -4.94 3.16 -4.50
C LEU A 49 -4.12 2.65 -3.31
N ILE A 50 -4.76 2.36 -2.18
CA ILE A 50 -4.12 1.83 -0.97
C ILE A 50 -3.43 0.49 -1.27
N SER A 51 -4.09 -0.42 -1.99
CA SER A 51 -3.54 -1.72 -2.37
C SER A 51 -2.34 -1.60 -3.30
N SER A 52 -2.40 -0.69 -4.26
CA SER A 52 -1.30 -0.41 -5.19
C SER A 52 -0.08 0.12 -4.46
N PHE A 53 -0.28 1.04 -3.52
CA PHE A 53 0.81 1.61 -2.73
C PHE A 53 1.43 0.59 -1.76
N ALA A 54 0.62 -0.25 -1.11
CA ALA A 54 1.13 -1.34 -0.30
C ALA A 54 2.00 -2.30 -1.13
N THR A 55 1.53 -2.65 -2.33
CA THR A 55 2.26 -3.52 -3.26
C THR A 55 3.59 -2.90 -3.68
N PHE A 56 3.62 -1.61 -3.99
CA PHE A 56 4.86 -0.88 -4.30
C PHE A 56 5.90 -1.02 -3.18
N ILE A 57 5.50 -0.77 -1.92
CA ILE A 57 6.41 -0.86 -0.77
C ILE A 57 6.88 -2.30 -0.55
N GLU A 58 6.01 -3.30 -0.74
CA GLU A 58 6.39 -4.71 -0.66
C GLU A 58 7.44 -5.10 -1.71
N GLN A 59 7.28 -4.63 -2.94
CA GLN A 59 8.27 -4.88 -4.01
C GLN A 59 9.59 -4.17 -3.71
N TYR A 60 9.53 -2.92 -3.23
CA TYR A 60 10.72 -2.18 -2.78
C TYR A 60 11.46 -2.92 -1.66
N LEU A 61 10.74 -3.52 -0.71
CA LEU A 61 11.32 -4.34 0.35
C LEU A 61 12.00 -5.62 -0.15
N LYS A 62 11.55 -6.18 -1.29
CA LYS A 62 12.11 -7.39 -1.92
C LYS A 62 13.32 -7.09 -2.81
N LEU A 63 13.32 -5.97 -3.52
CA LEU A 63 14.29 -5.59 -4.57
C LEU A 63 15.62 -5.01 -4.05
N HIS A 64 16.11 -5.41 -2.87
CA HIS A 64 17.28 -4.82 -2.20
C HIS A 64 16.97 -3.55 -1.40
N PHE A 65 16.12 -3.67 -0.38
CA PHE A 65 16.05 -2.65 0.65
C PHE A 65 17.42 -2.41 1.30
N THR A 66 18.01 -1.24 1.06
CA THR A 66 19.34 -0.84 1.55
C THR A 66 19.30 -0.07 2.89
N GLY A 67 18.12 0.11 3.47
CA GLY A 67 17.95 0.83 4.74
C GLY A 67 18.27 -0.02 5.97
N SER A 68 18.27 0.62 7.15
CA SER A 68 18.48 -0.06 8.43
C SER A 68 17.29 -0.97 8.80
N LYS A 69 17.52 -1.90 9.74
CA LYS A 69 16.47 -2.79 10.27
C LYS A 69 15.28 -2.00 10.82
N GLU A 70 15.53 -0.85 11.45
CA GLU A 70 14.52 0.06 11.97
C GLU A 70 13.66 0.64 10.85
N LYS A 71 14.29 1.12 9.76
CA LYS A 71 13.56 1.63 8.59
C LYS A 71 12.74 0.52 7.92
N LYS A 72 13.26 -0.70 7.84
CA LYS A 72 12.51 -1.87 7.34
C LYS A 72 11.26 -2.12 8.20
N LEU A 73 11.42 -2.11 9.52
CA LEU A 73 10.31 -2.30 10.45
C LEU A 73 9.27 -1.18 10.34
N GLN A 74 9.70 0.07 10.14
CA GLN A 74 8.81 1.19 9.89
C GLN A 74 7.98 0.98 8.61
N LEU A 75 8.59 0.55 7.51
CA LEU A 75 7.87 0.24 6.26
C LEU A 75 6.87 -0.90 6.43
N ILE A 76 7.25 -1.98 7.15
CA ILE A 76 6.32 -3.08 7.45
C ILE A 76 5.14 -2.58 8.28
N LYS A 77 5.39 -1.77 9.33
CA LYS A 77 4.32 -1.16 10.13
C LYS A 77 3.43 -0.27 9.29
N PHE A 78 4.01 0.45 8.33
CA PHE A 78 3.27 1.32 7.43
C PHE A 78 2.36 0.51 6.48
N ILE A 79 2.85 -0.58 5.88
CA ILE A 79 2.03 -1.52 5.10
C ILE A 79 0.86 -2.05 5.94
N SER A 80 1.11 -2.42 7.21
CA SER A 80 0.03 -2.86 8.12
C SER A 80 -1.03 -1.78 8.35
N LYS A 81 -0.67 -0.50 8.40
CA LYS A 81 -1.63 0.61 8.51
C LYS A 81 -2.46 0.76 7.23
N LEU A 82 -1.83 0.68 6.06
CA LEU A 82 -2.54 0.70 4.76
C LEU A 82 -3.56 -0.43 4.67
N ASN A 83 -3.15 -1.65 5.00
CA ASN A 83 -4.04 -2.81 4.97
C ASN A 83 -5.22 -2.66 5.92
N ARG A 84 -5.01 -2.08 7.11
CA ARG A 84 -6.10 -1.79 8.05
C ARG A 84 -7.06 -0.74 7.49
N GLN A 85 -6.56 0.32 6.83
CA GLN A 85 -7.42 1.31 6.20
C GLN A 85 -8.26 0.69 5.08
N LYS A 86 -7.66 -0.21 4.28
CA LYS A 86 -8.40 -0.97 3.28
C LYS A 86 -9.51 -1.81 3.92
N GLU A 87 -9.21 -2.57 4.97
CA GLU A 87 -10.20 -3.37 5.69
C GLU A 87 -11.35 -2.50 6.25
N LEU A 88 -11.08 -1.28 6.69
CA LEU A 88 -12.12 -0.35 7.15
C LEU A 88 -12.99 0.17 6.00
N LEU A 89 -12.40 0.44 4.84
CA LEU A 89 -13.14 0.83 3.64
C LEU A 89 -14.02 -0.32 3.13
N GLU A 90 -13.49 -1.55 3.14
CA GLU A 90 -14.23 -2.77 2.78
C GLU A 90 -15.47 -2.92 3.68
N LEU A 91 -15.33 -2.67 4.99
CA LEU A 91 -16.45 -2.70 5.94
C LEU A 91 -17.51 -1.63 5.67
N LEU A 92 -17.14 -0.43 5.22
CA LEU A 92 -18.09 0.62 4.87
C LEU A 92 -18.93 0.24 3.64
N THR A 93 -18.36 -0.53 2.71
CA THR A 93 -19.10 -1.09 1.58
C THR A 93 -19.86 -2.38 1.94
N ASP A 94 -19.33 -3.18 2.86
CA ASP A 94 -19.86 -4.49 3.28
C ASP A 94 -20.89 -4.44 4.40
N GLU A 95 -21.23 -3.27 4.97
CA GLU A 95 -22.51 -3.11 5.69
C GLU A 95 -23.72 -3.49 4.80
N THR A 96 -23.51 -3.53 3.47
CA THR A 96 -24.45 -4.06 2.49
C THR A 96 -24.33 -5.58 2.23
N ASN A 97 -23.25 -6.27 2.65
CA ASN A 97 -23.03 -7.71 2.40
C ASN A 97 -22.19 -8.41 3.49
N LEU A 98 -22.87 -8.98 4.50
CA LEU A 98 -22.36 -9.72 5.67
C LEU A 98 -21.38 -10.91 5.41
N ASN A 99 -21.11 -11.29 4.16
CA ASN A 99 -20.31 -12.48 3.84
C ASN A 99 -18.79 -12.27 3.93
N ASP A 100 -18.29 -11.03 3.81
CA ASP A 100 -16.86 -10.76 3.73
C ASP A 100 -16.19 -10.48 5.09
N ILE A 101 -16.98 -10.09 6.10
CA ILE A 101 -16.58 -10.13 7.53
C ILE A 101 -16.12 -11.55 7.92
N HIS A 102 -16.79 -12.57 7.40
CA HIS A 102 -16.45 -13.97 7.65
C HIS A 102 -15.09 -14.34 7.01
N LYS A 103 -14.74 -13.76 5.86
CA LYS A 103 -13.44 -13.95 5.20
C LYS A 103 -12.32 -13.21 5.95
N ALA A 104 -12.56 -11.99 6.44
CA ALA A 104 -11.60 -11.24 7.26
C ALA A 104 -11.30 -11.98 8.58
N GLY A 105 -12.33 -12.52 9.23
CA GLY A 105 -12.19 -13.40 10.40
C GLY A 105 -11.36 -14.66 10.10
N LYS A 106 -11.60 -15.31 8.95
CA LYS A 106 -10.79 -16.45 8.49
C LYS A 106 -9.33 -16.08 8.22
N ARG A 107 -9.08 -14.87 7.70
CA ARG A 107 -7.73 -14.36 7.40
C ARG A 107 -6.94 -14.04 8.68
N LEU A 108 -7.61 -13.48 9.69
CA LEU A 108 -7.07 -13.29 11.04
C LEU A 108 -6.79 -14.63 11.74
N GLY A 109 -7.73 -15.58 11.67
CA GLY A 109 -7.57 -16.93 12.23
C GLY A 109 -6.42 -17.73 11.60
N ARG A 110 -6.23 -17.62 10.27
CA ARG A 110 -5.07 -18.25 9.59
C ARG A 110 -3.73 -17.63 9.99
N LYS A 111 -3.68 -16.30 10.18
CA LYS A 111 -2.48 -15.60 10.64
C LYS A 111 -2.14 -15.95 12.09
N SER A 112 -3.13 -16.08 12.98
CA SER A 112 -2.88 -16.50 14.37
C SER A 112 -2.40 -17.96 14.42
N GLN A 113 -3.05 -18.87 13.69
CA GLN A 113 -2.61 -20.28 13.63
C GLN A 113 -1.22 -20.45 13.03
N SER A 114 -0.83 -19.63 12.04
CA SER A 114 0.52 -19.64 11.46
C SER A 114 1.63 -19.26 12.44
N VAL A 115 1.33 -18.46 13.48
CA VAL A 115 2.30 -18.06 14.51
C VAL A 115 2.47 -19.17 15.56
N PHE A 116 1.43 -19.96 15.80
CA PHE A 116 1.47 -21.09 16.75
C PHE A 116 1.89 -22.42 16.12
N ALA A 117 1.83 -22.55 14.79
CA ALA A 117 2.29 -23.75 14.07
C ALA A 117 3.81 -23.82 13.87
N LYS A 118 4.56 -22.75 14.18
CA LYS A 118 6.02 -22.78 14.29
C LYS A 118 6.43 -23.01 15.74
N LYS A 119 6.26 -24.23 16.21
CA LYS A 119 6.91 -24.74 17.43
C LYS A 119 7.43 -26.13 17.16
#